data_AF-A0A674K9I7-F1
#
_entry.id   AF-A0A674K9I7-F1
#
_cell.length_a   1.000
_cell.length_b   1.000
_cell.length_c   1.000
_cell.angle_alpha   90.00
_cell.angle_beta   90.00
_cell.angle_gamma   90.00
#
_symmetry.space_group_name_H-M   'P 1'
#
loop_
_entity.id
_entity.type
_entity.pdbx_description
1 polymer ?
#
loop_
_entity_poly.entity_id
_entity_poly.type
_entity_poly.pdbx_seq_one_letter_code
_entity_poly.pdbx_strand_id
1 'polypeptide(L)'
;MKRRLPSLLKEELEENQLFREAWDQAKEMWMQMENQTIFPKTLRALYSVAVLAYTLEEPPLYASFNVATRTAWKSPQAYAGFAFKSLHFLLTRAAEKLGAKEPSCAKVYRGTKVKFSIEGLFRFGQFTSTSEKRQEAEEFGRTTFFVLVSCQGFPVGNLSRFPGEEEMVVPPYEMFWVTGVKETPRKKTVHAKSVGVCSNHNCAYLGKEGNSTMSCPDHQVLYL
;
A
#
# COMPACT_ATOMS: atom_id res chain seq x y z
N MET A 1 6.11 -18.36 2.06
CA MET A 1 5.89 -17.44 0.93
C MET A 1 7.09 -17.37 -0.01
N LYS A 2 8.30 -16.97 0.45
CA LYS A 2 9.51 -16.83 -0.40
C LYS A 2 9.75 -17.97 -1.40
N ARG A 3 9.60 -19.24 -1.00
CA ARG A 3 9.77 -20.41 -1.90
C ARG A 3 8.72 -20.53 -3.00
N ARG A 4 7.49 -20.07 -2.77
CA ARG A 4 6.35 -20.14 -3.70
C ARG A 4 6.18 -18.87 -4.53
N LEU A 5 6.82 -17.77 -4.12
CA LEU A 5 6.69 -16.47 -4.76
C LEU A 5 7.00 -16.50 -6.27
N PRO A 6 8.08 -17.16 -6.76
CA PRO A 6 8.38 -17.13 -8.19
C PRO A 6 7.30 -17.77 -9.06
N SER A 7 6.73 -18.90 -8.63
CA SER A 7 5.66 -19.57 -9.39
C SER A 7 4.35 -18.79 -9.31
N LEU A 8 3.96 -18.34 -8.10
CA LEU A 8 2.74 -17.58 -7.90
C LEU A 8 2.74 -16.26 -8.68
N LEU A 9 3.86 -15.53 -8.65
CA LEU A 9 4.00 -14.29 -9.43
C LEU A 9 3.88 -14.59 -10.93
N LYS A 10 4.52 -15.66 -11.42
CA LYS A 10 4.42 -16.04 -12.83
C LYS A 10 2.96 -16.35 -13.22
N GLU A 11 2.27 -17.16 -12.43
CA GLU A 11 0.85 -17.50 -12.64
C GLU A 11 -0.03 -16.23 -12.68
N GLU A 12 0.11 -15.35 -11.70
CA GLU A 12 -0.69 -14.11 -11.63
C GLU A 12 -0.40 -13.14 -12.80
N LEU A 13 0.83 -13.09 -13.32
CA LEU A 13 1.18 -12.31 -14.51
C LEU A 13 0.66 -12.94 -15.81
N GLU A 14 0.53 -14.27 -15.88
CA GLU A 14 -0.05 -14.95 -17.03
C GLU A 14 -1.57 -14.71 -17.11
N GLU A 15 -2.25 -14.74 -15.96
CA GLU A 15 -3.71 -14.60 -15.85
C GLU A 15 -4.20 -13.14 -15.86
N ASN A 16 -3.36 -12.17 -15.46
CA ASN A 16 -3.75 -10.77 -15.34
C ASN A 16 -2.92 -9.85 -16.24
N GLN A 17 -3.49 -9.47 -17.38
CA GLN A 17 -2.83 -8.62 -18.37
C GLN A 17 -2.38 -7.26 -17.79
N LEU A 18 -3.25 -6.58 -17.02
CA LEU A 18 -2.91 -5.30 -16.40
C LEU A 18 -1.71 -5.44 -15.45
N PHE A 19 -1.69 -6.52 -14.66
CA PHE A 19 -0.57 -6.79 -13.76
C PHE A 19 0.72 -7.06 -14.53
N ARG A 20 0.65 -7.84 -15.62
CA ARG A 20 1.80 -8.12 -16.48
C ARG A 20 2.40 -6.86 -17.08
N GLU A 21 1.58 -6.02 -17.69
CA GLU A 21 2.02 -4.78 -18.34
C GLU A 21 2.71 -3.84 -17.34
N ALA A 22 2.06 -3.59 -16.19
CA ALA A 22 2.63 -2.79 -15.11
C ALA A 22 3.96 -3.36 -14.59
N TRP A 23 4.02 -4.68 -14.41
CA TRP A 23 5.20 -5.37 -13.88
C TRP A 23 6.37 -5.34 -14.85
N ASP A 24 6.12 -5.54 -16.15
CA ASP A 24 7.14 -5.51 -17.18
C ASP A 24 7.74 -4.10 -17.33
N GLN A 25 6.90 -3.07 -17.36
CA GLN A 25 7.35 -1.67 -17.37
C GLN A 25 8.15 -1.31 -16.11
N ALA A 26 7.66 -1.68 -14.92
CA ALA A 26 8.36 -1.43 -13.66
C ALA A 26 9.72 -2.14 -13.59
N LYS A 27 9.82 -3.36 -14.13
CA LYS A 27 11.06 -4.13 -14.22
C LYS A 27 12.07 -3.46 -15.16
N GLU A 28 11.63 -2.96 -16.32
CA GLU A 28 12.48 -2.20 -17.24
C GLU A 28 13.00 -0.91 -16.60
N MET A 29 12.12 -0.14 -15.94
CA MET A 29 12.51 1.06 -15.20
C MET A 29 13.55 0.75 -14.12
N TRP A 30 13.32 -0.29 -13.33
CA TRP A 30 14.25 -0.70 -12.28
C TRP A 30 15.63 -1.07 -12.85
N MET A 31 15.65 -1.82 -13.97
CA MET A 31 16.91 -2.18 -14.64
C MET A 31 17.66 -0.96 -15.15
N GLN A 32 16.97 0.05 -15.69
CA GLN A 32 17.58 1.31 -16.10
C GLN A 32 18.15 2.09 -14.90
N MET A 33 17.40 2.19 -13.80
CA MET A 33 17.85 2.88 -12.57
C MET A 33 19.11 2.24 -11.96
N GLU A 34 19.21 0.91 -12.02
CA GLU A 34 20.31 0.13 -11.41
C GLU A 34 21.42 -0.22 -12.42
N ASN A 35 21.34 0.32 -13.64
CA ASN A 35 22.26 0.06 -14.75
C ASN A 35 22.50 -1.44 -15.00
N GLN A 36 21.42 -2.22 -15.02
CA GLN A 36 21.42 -3.67 -15.25
C GLN A 36 20.92 -4.01 -16.65
N THR A 37 21.53 -5.00 -17.30
CA THR A 37 21.07 -5.55 -18.58
C THR A 37 20.23 -6.82 -18.41
N ILE A 38 20.34 -7.49 -17.24
CA ILE A 38 19.63 -8.71 -16.91
C ILE A 38 19.01 -8.55 -15.53
N PHE A 39 17.71 -8.85 -15.40
CA PHE A 39 17.03 -8.79 -14.12
C PHE A 39 17.55 -9.89 -13.17
N PRO A 40 18.15 -9.54 -12.02
CA PRO A 40 18.87 -10.50 -11.17
C PRO A 40 17.93 -11.39 -10.33
N LYS A 41 16.60 -11.23 -10.46
CA LYS A 41 15.54 -12.00 -9.76
C LYS A 41 15.74 -12.11 -8.23
N THR A 42 16.43 -11.16 -7.62
CA THR A 42 16.62 -11.13 -6.16
C THR A 42 15.35 -10.64 -5.47
N LEU A 43 15.13 -11.04 -4.21
CA LEU A 43 13.98 -10.53 -3.45
C LEU A 43 13.98 -9.00 -3.32
N ARG A 44 15.16 -8.39 -3.19
CA ARG A 44 15.28 -6.92 -3.12
C ARG A 44 14.82 -6.27 -4.41
N ALA A 45 15.25 -6.78 -5.57
CA ALA A 45 14.80 -6.31 -6.87
C ALA A 45 13.29 -6.50 -7.05
N LEU A 46 12.74 -7.64 -6.63
CA LEU A 46 11.29 -7.89 -6.68
C LEU A 46 10.48 -6.92 -5.80
N TYR A 47 10.99 -6.55 -4.62
CA TYR A 47 10.34 -5.52 -3.78
C TYR A 47 10.32 -4.17 -4.49
N SER A 48 11.45 -3.75 -5.08
CA SER A 48 11.54 -2.48 -5.80
C SER A 48 10.63 -2.44 -7.03
N VAL A 49 10.60 -3.51 -7.82
CA VAL A 49 9.70 -3.64 -8.97
C VAL A 49 8.24 -3.63 -8.55
N ALA A 50 7.88 -4.29 -7.45
CA ALA A 50 6.51 -4.26 -6.93
C ALA A 50 6.07 -2.85 -6.51
N VAL A 51 6.96 -2.09 -5.86
CA VAL A 51 6.71 -0.69 -5.51
C VAL A 51 6.53 0.15 -6.76
N LEU A 52 7.46 0.07 -7.71
CA LEU A 52 7.38 0.76 -9.00
C LEU A 52 6.07 0.45 -9.73
N ALA A 53 5.70 -0.83 -9.85
CA ALA A 53 4.48 -1.25 -10.54
C ALA A 53 3.22 -0.71 -9.85
N TYR A 54 3.22 -0.66 -8.51
CA TYR A 54 2.12 -0.08 -7.75
C TYR A 54 2.01 1.44 -7.96
N THR A 55 3.12 2.16 -8.12
CA THR A 55 3.11 3.63 -8.25
C THR A 55 3.05 4.12 -9.70
N LEU A 56 2.82 3.24 -10.68
CA LEU A 56 2.62 3.66 -12.06
C LEU A 56 1.25 4.36 -12.21
N GLU A 57 1.26 5.51 -12.88
CA GLU A 57 0.03 6.13 -13.40
C GLU A 57 -0.55 5.31 -14.54
N GLU A 58 0.30 4.88 -15.46
CA GLU A 58 -0.09 4.10 -16.62
C GLU A 58 0.88 2.91 -16.82
N PRO A 59 0.37 1.67 -16.83
CA PRO A 59 -1.02 1.31 -16.49
C PRO A 59 -1.31 1.43 -14.96
N PRO A 60 -2.53 1.83 -14.53
CA PRO A 60 -2.86 2.14 -13.13
C PRO A 60 -3.13 0.88 -12.30
N LEU A 61 -2.11 0.04 -12.11
CA LEU A 61 -2.22 -1.23 -11.36
C LEU A 61 -2.77 -1.02 -9.94
N TYR A 62 -2.39 0.08 -9.26
CA TYR A 62 -2.87 0.39 -7.92
C TYR A 62 -4.39 0.43 -7.82
N ALA A 63 -5.09 0.90 -8.86
CA ALA A 63 -6.53 1.06 -8.83
C ALA A 63 -7.22 -0.32 -8.73
N SER A 64 -6.86 -1.24 -9.63
CA SER A 64 -7.37 -2.61 -9.64
C SER A 64 -6.93 -3.40 -8.40
N PHE A 65 -5.67 -3.26 -8.00
CA PHE A 65 -5.13 -3.91 -6.80
C PHE A 65 -5.85 -3.46 -5.52
N ASN A 66 -6.05 -2.16 -5.35
CA ASN A 66 -6.70 -1.61 -4.17
C ASN A 66 -8.17 -2.01 -4.09
N VAL A 67 -8.89 -2.01 -5.22
CA VAL A 67 -10.27 -2.52 -5.30
C VAL A 67 -10.36 -3.99 -4.90
N ALA A 68 -9.48 -4.84 -5.44
CA ALA A 68 -9.46 -6.26 -5.12
C ALA A 68 -9.17 -6.50 -3.62
N THR A 69 -8.28 -5.71 -3.02
CA THR A 69 -7.92 -5.84 -1.60
C THR A 69 -9.10 -5.57 -0.66
N ARG A 70 -10.11 -4.79 -1.07
CA ARG A 70 -11.28 -4.45 -0.23
C ARG A 70 -12.16 -5.64 0.10
N THR A 71 -12.21 -6.62 -0.79
CA THR A 71 -13.12 -7.77 -0.68
C THR A 71 -12.40 -9.07 -0.41
N ALA A 72 -11.12 -9.14 -0.73
CA ALA A 72 -10.39 -10.38 -0.73
C ALA A 72 -10.40 -11.08 0.64
N TRP A 73 -10.36 -10.33 1.76
CA TRP A 73 -10.24 -10.93 3.10
C TRP A 73 -11.60 -11.22 3.77
N LYS A 74 -12.71 -11.12 3.03
CA LYS A 74 -14.05 -11.36 3.58
C LYS A 74 -14.35 -12.85 3.81
N SER A 75 -13.69 -13.75 3.09
CA SER A 75 -13.85 -15.20 3.24
C SER A 75 -12.66 -15.95 2.63
N PRO A 76 -12.48 -17.24 2.95
CA PRO A 76 -11.50 -18.08 2.27
C PRO A 76 -11.67 -18.13 0.75
N GLN A 77 -12.92 -18.13 0.26
CA GLN A 77 -13.23 -18.12 -1.18
C GLN A 77 -12.85 -16.78 -1.83
N ALA A 78 -13.11 -15.67 -1.15
CA ALA A 78 -12.68 -14.35 -1.63
C ALA A 78 -11.15 -14.26 -1.68
N TYR A 79 -10.45 -14.83 -0.70
CA TYR A 79 -8.99 -14.89 -0.67
C TYR A 79 -8.45 -15.75 -1.81
N ALA A 80 -9.07 -16.90 -2.06
CA ALA A 80 -8.71 -17.80 -3.16
C ALA A 80 -8.77 -17.07 -4.51
N GLY A 81 -9.82 -16.28 -4.75
CA GLY A 81 -9.99 -15.48 -5.97
C GLY A 81 -9.14 -14.20 -6.06
N PHE A 82 -8.37 -13.85 -5.03
CA PHE A 82 -7.54 -12.64 -5.07
C PHE A 82 -6.34 -12.80 -6.02
N ALA A 83 -6.33 -12.11 -7.14
CA ALA A 83 -5.33 -12.27 -8.21
C ALA A 83 -3.99 -11.52 -7.97
N PHE A 84 -3.75 -11.01 -6.77
CA PHE A 84 -2.58 -10.18 -6.45
C PHE A 84 -1.87 -10.60 -5.17
N LYS A 85 -1.87 -11.90 -4.83
CA LYS A 85 -1.25 -12.44 -3.62
C LYS A 85 0.26 -12.20 -3.62
N SER A 86 0.92 -12.34 -4.78
CA SER A 86 2.36 -12.06 -4.91
C SER A 86 2.67 -10.58 -4.71
N LEU A 87 1.90 -9.69 -5.35
CA LEU A 87 2.05 -8.24 -5.22
C LEU A 87 1.83 -7.77 -3.78
N HIS A 88 0.73 -8.22 -3.16
CA HIS A 88 0.43 -7.90 -1.77
C HIS A 88 1.56 -8.34 -0.83
N PHE A 89 2.09 -9.55 -1.01
CA PHE A 89 3.25 -10.00 -0.24
C PHE A 89 4.48 -9.10 -0.47
N LEU A 90 4.79 -8.79 -1.73
CA LEU A 90 5.96 -7.99 -2.07
C LEU A 90 5.87 -6.57 -1.49
N LEU A 91 4.74 -5.88 -1.64
CA LEU A 91 4.51 -4.55 -1.07
C LEU A 91 4.55 -4.55 0.46
N THR A 92 3.96 -5.57 1.09
CA THR A 92 4.00 -5.73 2.56
C THR A 92 5.44 -5.84 3.05
N ARG A 93 6.28 -6.60 2.35
CA ARG A 93 7.70 -6.81 2.72
C ARG A 93 8.59 -5.66 2.27
N ALA A 94 8.20 -4.91 1.25
CA ALA A 94 8.92 -3.72 0.78
C ALA A 94 9.00 -2.66 1.87
N ALA A 95 7.91 -2.42 2.60
CA ALA A 95 7.89 -1.52 3.75
C ALA A 95 9.01 -1.83 4.76
N GLU A 96 9.16 -3.12 5.12
CA GLU A 96 10.19 -3.57 6.07
C GLU A 96 11.62 -3.61 5.51
N LYS A 97 11.79 -3.71 4.18
CA LYS A 97 13.09 -4.04 3.55
C LYS A 97 13.69 -2.92 2.74
N LEU A 98 12.87 -1.99 2.28
CA LEU A 98 13.27 -0.79 1.56
C LEU A 98 13.16 0.46 2.44
N GLY A 99 12.36 0.43 3.52
CA GLY A 99 12.29 1.50 4.50
C GLY A 99 13.62 1.76 5.21
N ALA A 100 13.76 2.96 5.79
CA ALA A 100 14.92 3.34 6.59
C ALA A 100 15.09 2.41 7.80
N LYS A 101 16.34 2.18 8.21
CA LYS A 101 16.67 1.33 9.38
C LYS A 101 16.19 1.93 10.71
N GLU A 102 15.99 3.24 10.76
CA GLU A 102 15.50 3.96 11.93
C GLU A 102 14.00 4.23 11.80
N PRO A 103 13.19 3.99 12.86
CA PRO A 103 11.78 4.33 12.86
C PRO A 103 11.61 5.85 12.91
N SER A 104 11.59 6.49 11.75
CA SER A 104 11.21 7.89 11.61
C SER A 104 9.75 7.98 11.16
N CYS A 105 8.88 8.47 12.03
CA CYS A 105 7.53 8.82 11.62
C CYS A 105 7.58 10.08 10.75
N ALA A 106 6.83 10.08 9.66
CA ALA A 106 6.73 11.19 8.72
C ALA A 106 5.32 11.80 8.74
N LYS A 107 5.26 13.11 8.50
CA LYS A 107 3.99 13.81 8.31
C LYS A 107 3.60 13.71 6.84
N VAL A 108 2.51 13.00 6.56
CA VAL A 108 2.05 12.73 5.20
C VAL A 108 0.61 13.21 5.01
N TYR A 109 0.25 13.43 3.75
CA TYR A 109 -1.02 14.00 3.35
C TYR A 109 -1.71 13.09 2.33
N ARG A 110 -3.04 13.03 2.42
CA ARG A 110 -3.86 12.30 1.44
C ARG A 110 -5.18 13.01 1.20
N GLY A 111 -5.37 13.51 0.00
CA GLY A 111 -6.65 14.02 -0.48
C GLY A 111 -7.53 12.92 -1.07
N THR A 112 -8.84 13.06 -0.91
CA THR A 112 -9.82 12.10 -1.43
C THR A 112 -11.05 12.82 -1.94
N LYS A 113 -11.77 12.19 -2.87
CA LYS A 113 -13.06 12.68 -3.39
C LYS A 113 -14.26 12.19 -2.56
N VAL A 114 -14.03 11.27 -1.62
CA VAL A 114 -15.05 10.64 -0.76
C VAL A 114 -15.17 11.41 0.56
N LYS A 115 -16.41 11.56 1.06
CA LYS A 115 -16.66 12.11 2.40
C LYS A 115 -16.71 10.97 3.42
N PHE A 116 -15.72 10.89 4.31
CA PHE A 116 -15.69 9.88 5.36
C PHE A 116 -16.28 10.40 6.68
N SER A 117 -16.98 9.54 7.41
CA SER A 117 -17.33 9.77 8.81
C SER A 117 -16.32 9.02 9.69
N ILE A 118 -15.50 9.76 10.43
CA ILE A 118 -14.35 9.23 11.18
C ILE A 118 -14.25 9.98 12.51
N GLU A 119 -14.23 9.24 13.61
CA GLU A 119 -14.24 9.81 14.96
C GLU A 119 -13.26 9.13 15.94
N GLY A 120 -12.58 8.05 15.55
CA GLY A 120 -11.75 7.27 16.46
C GLY A 120 -10.63 6.49 15.79
N LEU A 121 -10.38 5.28 16.27
CA LEU A 121 -9.35 4.40 15.72
C LEU A 121 -9.75 3.92 14.32
N PHE A 122 -8.84 4.04 13.37
CA PHE A 122 -9.04 3.53 12.02
C PHE A 122 -7.75 2.96 11.42
N ARG A 123 -7.90 2.23 10.32
CA ARG A 123 -6.81 1.94 9.38
C ARG A 123 -7.33 2.06 7.95
N PHE A 124 -6.42 2.19 7.00
CA PHE A 124 -6.76 1.97 5.60
C PHE A 124 -6.75 0.47 5.32
N GLY A 125 -7.81 -0.07 4.72
CA GLY A 125 -7.89 -1.50 4.41
C GLY A 125 -7.07 -1.93 3.20
N GLN A 126 -6.50 -0.97 2.47
CA GLN A 126 -5.68 -1.13 1.26
C GLN A 126 -4.37 -0.34 1.43
N PHE A 127 -3.38 -0.63 0.60
CA PHE A 127 -2.21 0.25 0.52
C PHE A 127 -2.66 1.65 0.12
N THR A 128 -2.10 2.65 0.78
CA THR A 128 -2.54 4.04 0.62
C THR A 128 -1.37 4.89 0.18
N SER A 129 -1.42 5.38 -1.05
CA SER A 129 -0.51 6.40 -1.52
C SER A 129 -0.79 7.71 -0.76
N THR A 130 0.28 8.35 -0.31
CA THR A 130 0.30 9.62 0.43
C THR A 130 1.50 10.44 -0.04
N SER A 131 1.56 11.72 0.30
CA SER A 131 2.70 12.57 -0.03
C SER A 131 3.18 13.35 1.19
N GLU A 132 4.49 13.58 1.32
CA GLU A 132 5.03 14.55 2.28
C GLU A 132 4.72 16.01 1.88
N LYS A 133 4.35 16.23 0.62
CA LYS A 133 3.88 17.50 0.09
C LYS A 133 2.35 17.58 0.13
N ARG A 134 1.88 18.59 0.84
CA ARG A 134 0.45 18.85 0.95
C ARG A 134 -0.20 19.11 -0.40
N GLN A 135 0.47 19.89 -1.27
CA GLN A 135 -0.05 20.31 -2.56
C GLN A 135 -0.33 19.12 -3.48
N GLU A 136 0.61 18.18 -3.57
CA GLU A 136 0.46 16.95 -4.36
C GLU A 136 -0.73 16.12 -3.89
N ALA A 137 -0.91 15.99 -2.57
CA ALA A 137 -2.05 15.28 -2.02
C ALA A 137 -3.40 15.95 -2.32
N GLU A 138 -3.43 17.27 -2.54
CA GLU A 138 -4.67 18.03 -2.82
C GLU A 138 -5.22 17.76 -4.24
N GLU A 139 -4.36 17.38 -5.19
CA GLU A 139 -4.73 17.01 -6.57
C GLU A 139 -5.63 15.75 -6.61
N PHE A 140 -5.45 14.84 -5.65
CA PHE A 140 -6.27 13.63 -5.55
C PHE A 140 -7.66 13.87 -4.94
N GLY A 141 -7.90 15.04 -4.36
CA GLY A 141 -9.22 15.45 -3.86
C GLY A 141 -9.17 16.23 -2.55
N ARG A 142 -10.25 16.94 -2.25
CA ARG A 142 -10.35 17.86 -1.10
C ARG A 142 -11.59 17.63 -0.24
N THR A 143 -12.35 16.56 -0.52
CA THR A 143 -13.61 16.24 0.18
C THR A 143 -13.32 15.78 1.60
N THR A 144 -12.52 14.72 1.74
CA THR A 144 -11.84 14.39 2.99
C THR A 144 -10.35 14.49 2.75
N PHE A 145 -9.67 15.33 3.55
CA PHE A 145 -8.24 15.54 3.49
C PHE A 145 -7.59 15.02 4.78
N PHE A 146 -6.71 14.04 4.66
CA PHE A 146 -6.01 13.44 5.77
C PHE A 146 -4.67 14.14 5.99
N VAL A 147 -4.39 14.50 7.24
CA VAL A 147 -3.10 14.94 7.73
C VAL A 147 -2.64 13.89 8.74
N LEU A 148 -1.72 13.04 8.33
CA LEU A 148 -1.31 11.85 9.08
C LEU A 148 0.11 12.03 9.59
N VAL A 149 0.39 11.47 10.77
CA VAL A 149 1.75 11.12 11.17
C VAL A 149 1.86 9.60 11.06
N SER A 150 2.50 9.12 9.99
CA SER A 150 2.68 7.69 9.72
C SER A 150 4.07 7.24 10.17
N CYS A 151 4.15 6.09 10.81
CA CYS A 151 5.38 5.45 11.28
C CYS A 151 5.67 4.14 10.54
N GLN A 152 4.78 3.68 9.67
CA GLN A 152 4.97 2.48 8.85
C GLN A 152 4.99 2.79 7.34
N GLY A 153 4.61 4.01 6.96
CA GLY A 153 4.76 4.51 5.62
C GLY A 153 6.23 4.48 5.22
N PHE A 154 6.49 4.11 3.97
CA PHE A 154 7.85 4.09 3.41
C PHE A 154 7.91 4.98 2.17
N PRO A 155 9.03 5.71 1.98
CA PRO A 155 9.20 6.56 0.82
C PRO A 155 9.37 5.71 -0.42
N VAL A 156 8.76 6.15 -1.51
CA VAL A 156 8.94 5.55 -2.83
C VAL A 156 9.69 6.47 -3.79
N GLY A 157 10.10 7.67 -3.36
CA GLY A 157 10.73 8.68 -4.22
C GLY A 157 11.92 8.18 -5.06
N ASN A 158 12.82 7.37 -4.48
CA ASN A 158 13.96 6.78 -5.20
C ASN A 158 13.54 5.68 -6.20
N LEU A 159 12.29 5.24 -6.12
CA LEU A 159 11.65 4.18 -6.91
C LEU A 159 10.35 4.71 -7.55
N SER A 160 10.24 6.02 -7.78
CA SER A 160 9.06 6.64 -8.37
C SER A 160 9.44 7.29 -9.70
N ARG A 161 8.50 7.28 -10.65
CA ARG A 161 8.61 8.07 -11.87
C ARG A 161 8.53 9.56 -11.59
N PHE A 162 7.94 9.94 -10.47
CA PHE A 162 7.74 11.32 -10.04
C PHE A 162 8.40 11.55 -8.67
N PRO A 163 9.74 11.60 -8.59
CA PRO A 163 10.43 11.86 -7.33
C PRO A 163 9.99 13.17 -6.65
N GLY A 164 9.50 14.13 -7.45
CA GLY A 164 8.97 15.41 -6.97
C GLY A 164 7.69 15.29 -6.14
N GLU A 165 6.93 14.20 -6.25
CA GLU A 165 5.71 13.99 -5.47
C GLU A 165 6.00 13.66 -4.01
N GLU A 166 7.24 13.29 -3.67
CA GLU A 166 7.63 12.83 -2.32
C GLU A 166 6.62 11.80 -1.78
N GLU A 167 6.26 10.87 -2.66
CA GLU A 167 5.25 9.85 -2.36
C GLU A 167 5.75 8.91 -1.26
N MET A 168 4.85 8.62 -0.33
CA MET A 168 4.98 7.60 0.69
C MET A 168 3.80 6.63 0.61
N VAL A 169 4.09 5.34 0.70
CA VAL A 169 3.04 4.31 0.70
C VAL A 169 2.80 3.85 2.14
N VAL A 170 1.59 4.08 2.64
CA VAL A 170 1.12 3.61 3.94
C VAL A 170 0.57 2.19 3.81
N PRO A 171 1.06 1.22 4.58
CA PRO A 171 0.59 -0.16 4.51
C PRO A 171 -0.78 -0.35 5.18
N PRO A 172 -1.57 -1.36 4.77
CA PRO A 172 -2.95 -1.58 5.23
C PRO A 172 -3.07 -2.06 6.68
N TYR A 173 -1.95 -2.37 7.34
CA TYR A 173 -1.90 -2.81 8.73
C TYR A 173 -1.58 -1.68 9.70
N GLU A 174 -1.27 -0.46 9.23
CA GLU A 174 -0.99 0.67 10.11
C GLU A 174 -2.28 1.25 10.70
N MET A 175 -2.30 1.42 12.02
CA MET A 175 -3.43 1.92 12.78
C MET A 175 -3.24 3.39 13.13
N PHE A 176 -4.29 4.19 12.98
CA PHE A 176 -4.29 5.62 13.23
C PHE A 176 -5.36 6.02 14.24
N TRP A 177 -4.96 6.81 15.24
CA TRP A 177 -5.89 7.47 16.15
C TRP A 177 -6.15 8.90 15.70
N VAL A 178 -7.42 9.27 15.56
CA VAL A 178 -7.83 10.65 15.24
C VAL A 178 -7.47 11.58 16.40
N THR A 179 -6.70 12.62 16.09
CA THR A 179 -6.28 13.66 17.04
C THR A 179 -7.04 14.97 16.86
N GLY A 180 -7.76 15.13 15.73
CA GLY A 180 -8.62 16.28 15.51
C GLY A 180 -9.35 16.23 14.18
N VAL A 181 -10.54 16.81 14.14
CA VAL A 181 -11.35 16.92 12.93
C VAL A 181 -11.75 18.37 12.73
N LYS A 182 -11.54 18.89 11.53
CA LYS A 182 -12.06 20.19 11.10
C LYS A 182 -13.06 19.95 9.98
N GLU A 183 -14.33 20.27 10.22
CA GLU A 183 -15.39 20.02 9.25
C GLU A 183 -16.11 21.31 8.86
N THR A 184 -16.34 21.46 7.57
CA THR A 184 -17.19 22.48 6.95
C THR A 184 -18.26 21.76 6.12
N PRO A 185 -19.32 22.45 5.65
CA PRO A 185 -20.35 21.80 4.83
C PRO A 185 -19.80 21.07 3.59
N ARG A 186 -18.67 21.54 3.02
CA ARG A 186 -18.10 21.03 1.77
C ARG A 186 -16.83 20.17 1.95
N LYS A 187 -16.14 20.28 3.07
CA LYS A 187 -14.81 19.66 3.28
C LYS A 187 -14.61 19.21 4.70
N LYS A 188 -13.90 18.09 4.88
CA LYS A 188 -13.46 17.56 6.17
C LYS A 188 -11.95 17.37 6.15
N THR A 189 -11.25 17.86 7.17
CA THR A 189 -9.83 17.59 7.40
C THR A 189 -9.69 16.74 8.65
N VAL A 190 -9.04 15.59 8.52
CA VAL A 190 -8.81 14.64 9.61
C VAL A 190 -7.33 14.63 9.96
N HIS A 191 -7.02 15.00 11.19
CA HIS A 191 -5.69 14.86 11.76
C HIS A 191 -5.63 13.54 12.53
N ALA A 192 -4.62 12.71 12.25
CA ALA A 192 -4.45 11.44 12.94
C ALA A 192 -2.97 11.08 13.07
N LYS A 193 -2.64 10.24 14.05
CA LYS A 193 -1.27 9.74 14.26
C LYS A 193 -1.26 8.23 14.37
N SER A 194 -0.19 7.62 13.89
CA SER A 194 0.07 6.20 14.03
C SER A 194 0.08 5.81 15.51
N VAL A 195 -0.59 4.70 15.83
CA VAL A 195 -0.64 4.11 17.18
C VAL A 195 -0.22 2.64 17.17
N GLY A 196 0.48 2.21 16.11
CA GLY A 196 1.00 0.86 15.96
C GLY A 196 0.41 0.14 14.76
N VAL A 197 0.52 -1.18 14.77
CA VAL A 197 0.12 -2.05 13.67
C VAL A 197 -0.86 -3.11 14.13
N CYS A 198 -1.77 -3.50 13.25
CA CYS A 198 -2.58 -4.68 13.43
C CYS A 198 -2.97 -5.32 12.10
N SER A 199 -2.89 -6.65 12.05
CA SER A 199 -3.34 -7.44 10.91
C SER A 199 -4.13 -8.65 11.41
N ASN A 200 -5.32 -8.84 10.86
CA ASN A 200 -6.14 -10.03 11.13
C ASN A 200 -5.64 -11.28 10.39
N HIS A 201 -4.68 -11.13 9.46
CA HIS A 201 -4.17 -12.24 8.66
C HIS A 201 -2.66 -12.35 8.78
N ASN A 202 -2.20 -13.57 9.03
CA ASN A 202 -0.79 -13.92 9.03
C ASN A 202 -0.62 -15.22 8.23
N CYS A 203 0.19 -15.17 7.16
CA CYS A 203 0.53 -16.34 6.34
C CYS A 203 -0.67 -17.10 5.72
N ALA A 204 -1.79 -16.41 5.43
CA ALA A 204 -3.01 -17.01 4.87
C ALA A 204 -2.77 -17.88 3.62
N TYR A 205 -1.93 -17.43 2.68
CA TYR A 205 -1.58 -18.21 1.48
C TYR A 205 -1.01 -19.61 1.78
N LEU A 206 -0.34 -19.78 2.92
CA LEU A 206 0.27 -21.06 3.28
C LEU A 206 -0.68 -21.97 4.07
N GLY A 207 -1.93 -21.55 4.29
CA GLY A 207 -2.85 -22.22 5.21
C GLY A 207 -2.34 -22.21 6.65
N LYS A 208 -1.45 -21.28 7.00
CA LYS A 208 -0.82 -21.15 8.32
C LYS A 208 -1.33 -19.93 9.05
N GLU A 209 -2.64 -19.65 8.95
CA GLU A 209 -3.25 -18.69 9.87
C GLU A 209 -3.03 -19.23 11.28
N GLY A 210 -2.03 -18.68 11.96
CA GLY A 210 -1.79 -19.01 13.36
C GLY A 210 -3.00 -18.55 14.17
N ASN A 211 -3.28 -19.23 15.28
CA ASN A 211 -4.14 -18.71 16.34
C ASN A 211 -3.50 -17.42 16.89
N SER A 212 -3.70 -16.30 16.20
CA SER A 212 -3.35 -14.98 16.67
C SER A 212 -4.28 -14.68 17.84
N THR A 213 -3.76 -14.80 19.07
CA THR A 213 -4.49 -14.51 20.30
C THR A 213 -4.76 -13.01 20.50
N MET A 214 -4.23 -12.14 19.63
CA MET A 214 -4.59 -10.72 19.59
C MET A 214 -5.49 -10.47 18.38
N SER A 215 -6.78 -10.27 18.65
CA SER A 215 -7.68 -9.61 17.72
C SER A 215 -7.31 -8.13 17.64
N CYS A 216 -7.41 -7.53 16.45
CA CYS A 216 -7.30 -6.08 16.37
C CYS A 216 -8.34 -5.41 17.28
N PRO A 217 -8.00 -4.30 17.95
CA PRO A 217 -9.00 -3.52 18.68
C PRO A 217 -10.12 -3.08 17.74
N ASP A 218 -11.31 -2.80 18.25
CA ASP A 218 -12.40 -2.27 17.43
C ASP A 218 -11.97 -0.97 16.74
N HIS A 219 -12.13 -0.93 15.42
CA HIS A 219 -11.67 0.17 14.59
C HIS A 219 -12.47 0.26 13.29
N GLN A 220 -12.44 1.44 12.67
CA GLN A 220 -12.98 1.64 11.33
C GLN A 220 -11.95 1.21 10.27
N VAL A 221 -12.41 0.53 9.22
CA VAL A 221 -11.59 0.24 8.05
C VAL A 221 -12.03 1.14 6.91
N LEU A 222 -11.13 2.02 6.48
CA LEU A 222 -11.39 2.99 5.41
C LEU A 222 -10.87 2.46 4.08
N TYR A 223 -11.65 2.66 3.03
CA TYR A 223 -11.27 2.34 1.66
C TYR A 223 -11.39 3.61 0.82
N LEU A 224 -10.26 4.09 0.29
CA LEU A 224 -10.13 5.34 -0.46
C LEU A 224 -10.52 5.18 -1.92
#